data_AF-A0A8W8J573-F1
#
_entry.id   AF-A0A8W8J573-F1
#
_cell.length_a   1.000
_cell.length_b   1.000
_cell.length_c   1.000
_cell.angle_alpha   90.00
_cell.angle_beta   90.00
_cell.angle_gamma   90.00
#
_symmetry.space_group_name_H-M   'P 1'
#
loop_
_entity.id
_entity.type
_entity.pdbx_description
1 polymer ?
#
loop_
_entity_poly.entity_id
_entity_poly.type
_entity_poly.pdbx_seq_one_letter_code
_entity_poly.pdbx_strand_id
1 'polypeptide(L)'
;MYKYNIFGRYTFNKLNVSCDCMMGELLLVGEEFFEKFFSGELYYCTSPDHMKGIDVQQAYNDTSPITMDMFVCHKQSFCPRLCSCIEQPNRFRLMVDCSNRNLTSLPSYLPQTIYDIELNCSNNLIKDVQPVNYLNNLTVLDLSGNQVSHISDSVPPELERLETLILTGHELHRLSREFVNLDAGKIWFGQNSISCPCDDIWIESWRKVSKENESNVLMCETESGYISQAEEAFIECLPTDSSGPFWLLFILPCVLLAGLLIAHVFRFDFLLFKRRLQKPKCKSEYTSDIFILCDEENEDVLKVVIDFVLHFENQGYQCFAPPLHGLPGDVREDMLYNNIRNCRSILAILSLPEGNHGDTDEVVTVMNHAWKLYLSNKIENLVAVIFDGKFSEQKSRFPYLSSLNRFNRVFKVRSRKYDIKRKIRETLPFPTCVNNVHKLENLS
;
A
#
# COMPACT_ATOMS: atom_id res chain seq x y z
N MET A 1 30.31 60.08 -27.68
CA MET A 1 30.88 59.84 -29.03
C MET A 1 31.17 58.35 -29.09
N TYR A 2 30.45 57.58 -29.92
CA TYR A 2 30.66 56.14 -30.03
C TYR A 2 31.88 55.86 -30.91
N LYS A 3 32.78 54.97 -30.48
CA LYS A 3 33.84 54.41 -31.32
C LYS A 3 33.62 52.91 -31.44
N TYR A 4 33.33 52.47 -32.66
CA TYR A 4 33.29 51.07 -33.04
C TYR A 4 34.72 50.56 -33.16
N ASN A 5 35.10 49.55 -32.36
CA ASN A 5 36.42 48.93 -32.48
C ASN A 5 36.32 47.62 -33.29
N ILE A 6 37.42 47.25 -33.95
CA ILE A 6 37.54 46.24 -35.02
C ILE A 6 37.19 44.81 -34.55
N PHE A 7 36.96 44.61 -33.24
CA PHE A 7 36.59 43.33 -32.61
C PHE A 7 35.11 43.21 -32.20
N GLY A 8 34.23 44.12 -32.66
CA GLY A 8 32.80 44.09 -32.33
C GLY A 8 32.46 44.57 -30.92
N ARG A 9 33.36 45.34 -30.28
CA ARG A 9 33.19 45.91 -28.94
C ARG A 9 32.86 47.40 -29.02
N TYR A 10 31.90 47.86 -28.23
CA TYR A 10 31.51 49.26 -28.14
C TYR A 10 32.24 49.94 -26.97
N THR A 11 32.90 51.06 -27.25
CA THR A 11 33.47 51.93 -26.22
C THR A 11 32.55 53.12 -25.99
N PHE A 12 32.23 53.33 -24.72
CA PHE A 12 31.16 54.22 -24.28
C PHE A 12 31.70 55.27 -23.31
N ASN A 13 32.57 56.15 -23.80
CA ASN A 13 33.15 57.17 -22.93
C ASN A 13 32.06 58.18 -22.53
N LYS A 14 31.84 58.32 -21.22
CA LYS A 14 30.86 59.24 -20.59
C LYS A 14 29.39 58.93 -20.93
N LEU A 15 28.94 57.70 -20.68
CA LEU A 15 27.51 57.42 -20.62
C LEU A 15 26.91 57.95 -19.31
N ASN A 16 25.74 58.59 -19.42
CA ASN A 16 24.86 58.77 -18.27
C ASN A 16 24.16 57.44 -18.01
N VAL A 17 24.82 56.55 -17.26
CA VAL A 17 24.26 55.25 -16.87
C VAL A 17 23.25 55.50 -15.75
N SER A 18 21.98 55.16 -15.99
CA SER A 18 20.97 55.09 -14.93
C SER A 18 20.98 53.68 -14.37
N CYS A 19 21.18 53.55 -13.06
CA CYS A 19 21.23 52.28 -12.33
C CYS A 19 19.88 52.01 -11.67
N ASP A 20 18.86 51.92 -12.52
CA ASP A 20 17.48 51.59 -12.17
C ASP A 20 17.15 50.15 -12.60
N CYS A 21 15.87 49.77 -12.57
CA CYS A 21 15.40 48.44 -12.96
C CYS A 21 15.79 48.07 -14.40
N MET A 22 15.87 49.03 -15.35
CA MET A 22 16.22 48.69 -16.73
C MET A 22 17.67 48.24 -16.82
N MET A 23 18.55 48.85 -16.02
CA MET A 23 19.92 48.36 -15.84
C MET A 23 19.93 47.02 -15.12
N GLY A 24 19.11 46.84 -14.09
CA GLY A 24 18.93 45.55 -13.42
C GLY A 24 18.58 44.41 -14.39
N GLU A 25 17.60 44.62 -15.29
CA GLU A 25 17.23 43.65 -16.33
C GLU A 25 18.37 43.36 -17.29
N LEU A 26 19.14 44.37 -17.70
CA LEU A 26 20.31 44.18 -18.56
C LEU A 26 21.38 43.33 -17.86
N LEU A 27 21.60 43.56 -16.58
CA LEU A 27 22.57 42.82 -15.78
C LEU A 27 22.16 41.36 -15.55
N LEU A 28 20.86 41.04 -15.57
CA LEU A 28 20.37 39.65 -15.50
C LEU A 28 20.73 38.81 -16.73
N VAL A 29 21.08 39.44 -17.86
CA VAL A 29 21.58 38.72 -19.05
C VAL A 29 22.96 38.08 -18.78
N GLY A 30 23.63 38.49 -17.71
CA GLY A 30 24.82 37.84 -17.15
C GLY A 30 26.12 38.60 -17.41
N GLU A 31 27.09 38.40 -16.51
CA GLU A 31 28.41 39.05 -16.51
C GLU A 31 29.16 38.81 -17.83
N GLU A 32 29.15 37.58 -18.36
CA GLU A 32 29.82 37.25 -19.63
C GLU A 32 29.27 38.06 -20.82
N PHE A 33 27.95 38.25 -20.87
CA PHE A 33 27.32 39.07 -21.90
C PHE A 33 27.70 40.54 -21.72
N PHE A 34 27.66 41.01 -20.47
CA PHE A 34 28.00 42.37 -20.11
C PHE A 34 29.47 42.68 -20.48
N GLU A 35 30.44 41.87 -20.06
CA GLU A 35 31.86 42.04 -20.41
C GLU A 35 32.14 41.97 -21.91
N LYS A 36 31.39 41.14 -22.64
CA LYS A 36 31.58 40.98 -24.09
C LYS A 36 31.12 42.21 -24.87
N PHE A 37 30.06 42.88 -24.42
CA PHE A 37 29.51 44.08 -25.06
C PHE A 37 30.15 45.38 -24.55
N PHE A 38 30.47 45.43 -23.26
CA PHE A 38 30.97 46.60 -22.55
C PHE A 38 32.45 46.40 -22.19
N SER A 39 33.36 46.94 -23.01
CA SER A 39 34.78 46.60 -22.93
C SER A 39 35.60 47.55 -22.04
N GLY A 40 36.14 47.03 -20.92
CA GLY A 40 37.39 47.50 -20.30
C GLY A 40 37.39 48.89 -19.64
N GLU A 41 36.25 49.52 -19.42
CA GLU A 41 36.12 50.75 -18.63
C GLU A 41 35.11 50.54 -17.47
N LEU A 42 35.32 51.21 -16.33
CA LEU A 42 34.41 51.19 -15.19
C LEU A 42 33.15 52.01 -15.53
N TYR A 43 31.97 51.43 -15.33
CA TYR A 43 30.70 52.08 -15.66
C TYR A 43 30.06 52.61 -14.39
N TYR A 44 30.18 53.91 -14.18
CA TYR A 44 29.64 54.54 -13.00
C TYR A 44 28.19 54.98 -13.20
N CYS A 45 27.34 54.60 -12.25
CA CYS A 45 26.00 55.10 -12.11
C CYS A 45 25.99 56.64 -12.00
N THR A 46 25.13 57.29 -12.77
CA THR A 46 24.91 58.74 -12.74
C THR A 46 23.59 59.11 -12.06
N SER A 47 22.66 58.17 -12.02
CA SER A 47 21.38 58.21 -11.33
C SER A 47 20.99 56.79 -10.89
N PRO A 48 20.05 56.62 -9.95
CA PRO A 48 19.53 57.66 -9.04
C PRO A 48 20.60 58.19 -8.07
N ASP A 49 20.32 59.28 -7.33
CA ASP A 49 21.32 59.98 -6.50
C ASP A 49 22.02 59.07 -5.48
N HIS A 50 21.30 58.09 -4.91
CA HIS A 50 21.86 57.13 -3.97
C HIS A 50 22.79 56.09 -4.60
N MET A 51 22.70 55.90 -5.92
CA MET A 51 23.59 55.01 -6.68
C MET A 51 24.75 55.77 -7.33
N LYS A 52 24.77 57.09 -7.29
CA LYS A 52 25.69 57.90 -8.08
C LYS A 52 27.16 57.64 -7.72
N GLY A 53 27.98 57.40 -8.74
CA GLY A 53 29.41 57.12 -8.60
C GLY A 53 29.76 55.66 -8.28
N ILE A 54 28.76 54.78 -8.18
CA ILE A 54 28.95 53.35 -7.97
C ILE A 54 29.26 52.69 -9.31
N ASP A 55 30.23 51.80 -9.32
CA ASP A 55 30.52 50.97 -10.49
C ASP A 55 29.51 49.82 -10.58
N VAL A 56 28.83 49.71 -11.72
CA VAL A 56 27.78 48.74 -11.98
C VAL A 56 28.26 47.29 -11.81
N GLN A 57 29.53 47.00 -12.14
CA GLN A 57 30.08 45.64 -12.03
C GLN A 57 30.20 45.15 -10.59
N GLN A 58 30.22 46.07 -9.60
CA GLN A 58 30.24 45.69 -8.19
C GLN A 58 29.00 44.88 -7.78
N ALA A 59 27.90 44.95 -8.54
CA ALA A 59 26.69 44.19 -8.28
C ALA A 59 26.84 42.67 -8.44
N TYR A 60 27.85 42.20 -9.20
CA TYR A 60 28.17 40.78 -9.37
C TYR A 60 29.10 40.22 -8.28
N ASN A 61 29.67 41.09 -7.46
CA ASN A 61 30.59 40.68 -6.41
C ASN A 61 29.84 40.51 -5.08
N ASP A 62 29.74 39.28 -4.58
CA ASP A 62 29.07 38.94 -3.32
C ASP A 62 29.62 39.68 -2.09
N THR A 63 30.88 40.17 -2.15
CA THR A 63 31.51 40.93 -1.06
C THR A 63 31.22 42.44 -1.12
N SER A 64 30.58 42.90 -2.20
CA SER A 64 30.19 44.29 -2.39
C SER A 64 29.01 44.66 -1.49
N PRO A 65 28.99 45.89 -0.95
CA PRO A 65 27.80 46.41 -0.29
C PRO A 65 26.63 46.65 -1.26
N ILE A 66 26.89 46.63 -2.57
CA ILE A 66 25.90 46.83 -3.63
C ILE A 66 25.49 45.48 -4.19
N THR A 67 24.18 45.26 -4.25
CA THR A 67 23.59 44.02 -4.77
C THR A 67 22.68 44.32 -5.95
N MET A 68 22.44 43.32 -6.80
CA MET A 68 21.48 43.38 -7.90
C MET A 68 20.07 43.79 -7.46
N ASP A 69 19.73 43.53 -6.19
CA ASP A 69 18.47 43.92 -5.56
C ASP A 69 18.29 45.45 -5.47
N MET A 70 19.35 46.24 -5.51
CA MET A 70 19.27 47.70 -5.42
C MET A 70 18.85 48.37 -6.75
N PHE A 71 18.88 47.64 -7.86
CA PHE A 71 18.50 48.15 -9.19
C PHE A 71 16.98 48.08 -9.36
N VAL A 72 16.29 49.16 -9.00
CA VAL A 72 14.82 49.20 -8.92
C VAL A 72 14.20 50.36 -9.71
N CYS A 73 12.90 50.26 -9.99
CA CYS A 73 12.12 51.35 -10.58
C CYS A 73 10.87 51.66 -9.76
N HIS A 74 10.61 52.95 -9.56
CA HIS A 74 9.34 53.41 -8.98
C HIS A 74 8.25 53.46 -10.06
N LYS A 75 7.21 52.64 -9.90
CA LYS A 75 6.05 52.66 -10.80
C LYS A 75 5.02 53.67 -10.30
N GLN A 76 4.79 54.74 -11.07
CA GLN A 76 3.77 55.75 -10.74
C GLN A 76 2.42 55.46 -11.40
N SER A 77 2.43 54.85 -12.58
CA SER A 77 1.20 54.51 -13.32
C SER A 77 0.43 53.41 -12.60
N PHE A 78 -0.85 53.66 -12.31
CA PHE A 78 -1.76 52.70 -11.64
C PHE A 78 -1.26 52.20 -10.28
N CYS A 79 -0.28 52.87 -9.67
CA CYS A 79 0.07 52.63 -8.27
C CYS A 79 -1.00 53.30 -7.38
N PRO A 80 -1.55 52.62 -6.36
CA PRO A 80 -2.53 53.22 -5.49
C PRO A 80 -1.98 54.49 -4.83
N ARG A 81 -2.82 55.54 -4.73
CA ARG A 81 -2.42 56.90 -4.33
C ARG A 81 -1.60 56.99 -3.04
N LEU A 82 -1.84 56.11 -2.08
CA LEU A 82 -1.19 56.12 -0.76
C LEU A 82 -0.03 55.14 -0.66
N CYS A 83 0.25 54.37 -1.71
CA CYS A 83 1.22 53.29 -1.70
C CYS A 83 2.48 53.66 -2.49
N SER A 84 3.56 52.92 -2.22
CA SER A 84 4.80 52.97 -2.98
C SER A 84 4.94 51.67 -3.77
N CYS A 85 5.10 51.78 -5.10
CA CYS A 85 5.27 50.62 -5.97
C CYS A 85 6.69 50.59 -6.52
N ILE A 86 7.42 49.51 -6.23
CA ILE A 86 8.83 49.33 -6.58
C ILE A 86 8.98 48.02 -7.36
N GLU A 87 9.41 48.13 -8.61
CA GLU A 87 9.74 46.97 -9.44
C GLU A 87 11.19 46.57 -9.22
N GLN A 88 11.41 45.28 -8.92
CA GLN A 88 12.72 44.71 -8.61
C GLN A 88 12.97 43.48 -9.50
N PRO A 89 13.56 43.67 -10.69
CA PRO A 89 13.73 42.62 -11.69
C PRO A 89 14.56 41.43 -11.21
N ASN A 90 15.59 41.67 -10.39
CA ASN A 90 16.46 40.59 -9.88
C ASN A 90 15.71 39.52 -9.08
N ARG A 91 14.60 39.91 -8.44
CA ARG A 91 13.71 39.03 -7.67
C ARG A 91 12.45 38.67 -8.44
N PHE A 92 12.32 39.11 -9.69
CA PHE A 92 11.12 38.95 -10.51
C PHE A 92 9.85 39.39 -9.79
N ARG A 93 9.91 40.51 -9.05
CA ARG A 93 8.79 40.99 -8.21
C ARG A 93 8.47 42.47 -8.36
N LEU A 94 7.20 42.80 -8.12
CA LEU A 94 6.68 44.15 -7.87
C LEU A 94 6.27 44.25 -6.40
N MET A 95 7.01 45.04 -5.63
CA MET A 95 6.66 45.35 -4.25
C MET A 95 5.67 46.52 -4.22
N VAL A 96 4.52 46.33 -3.59
CA VAL A 96 3.54 47.38 -3.34
C VAL A 96 3.42 47.58 -1.84
N ASP A 97 4.00 48.67 -1.34
CA ASP A 97 3.94 49.04 0.07
C ASP A 97 2.83 50.06 0.33
N CYS A 98 1.76 49.58 0.94
CA CYS A 98 0.59 50.31 1.40
C CYS A 98 0.52 50.38 2.94
N SER A 99 1.61 50.09 3.64
CA SER A 99 1.62 50.04 5.10
C SER A 99 1.48 51.42 5.75
N ASN A 100 0.84 51.48 6.93
CA ASN A 100 0.70 52.69 7.74
C ASN A 100 -0.03 53.85 7.02
N ARG A 101 -1.07 53.54 6.23
CA ARG A 101 -1.80 54.53 5.40
C ARG A 101 -3.24 54.77 5.83
N ASN A 102 -3.65 54.24 6.98
CA ASN A 102 -5.03 54.28 7.49
C ASN A 102 -6.04 53.70 6.48
N LEU A 103 -5.64 52.68 5.70
CA LEU A 103 -6.55 52.03 4.77
C LEU A 103 -7.62 51.26 5.53
N THR A 104 -8.87 51.35 5.06
CA THR A 104 -10.00 50.58 5.62
C THR A 104 -10.35 49.37 4.77
N SER A 105 -9.76 49.25 3.58
CA SER A 105 -9.92 48.14 2.64
C SER A 105 -8.63 47.94 1.84
N LEU A 106 -8.51 46.79 1.19
CA LEU A 106 -7.47 46.58 0.18
C LEU A 106 -7.59 47.63 -0.96
N PRO A 107 -6.47 48.03 -1.61
CA PRO A 107 -6.52 48.85 -2.81
C PRO A 107 -7.41 48.25 -3.89
N SER A 108 -8.13 49.06 -4.67
CA SER A 108 -9.04 48.54 -5.69
C SER A 108 -8.35 48.06 -6.97
N TYR A 109 -7.09 48.45 -7.17
CA TYR A 109 -6.27 48.10 -8.32
C TYR A 109 -4.79 48.14 -7.94
N LEU A 110 -3.98 47.38 -8.66
CA LEU A 110 -2.52 47.42 -8.60
C LEU A 110 -1.95 47.65 -10.00
N PRO A 111 -0.69 48.10 -10.13
CA PRO A 111 -0.02 48.17 -11.42
C PRO A 111 0.03 46.79 -12.08
N GLN A 112 -0.21 46.74 -13.39
CA GLN A 112 0.00 45.52 -14.16
C GLN A 112 1.49 45.22 -14.28
N THR A 113 1.86 43.97 -14.09
CA THR A 113 3.23 43.49 -14.27
C THR A 113 3.22 42.02 -14.68
N ILE A 114 4.33 41.57 -15.27
CA ILE A 114 4.62 40.16 -15.54
C ILE A 114 5.30 39.48 -14.35
N TYR A 115 5.75 40.27 -13.38
CA TYR A 115 6.43 39.84 -12.16
C TYR A 115 5.41 39.44 -11.09
N ASP A 116 5.87 38.67 -10.11
CA ASP A 116 5.05 38.33 -8.94
C ASP A 116 4.81 39.59 -8.09
N ILE A 117 3.64 39.66 -7.44
CA ILE A 117 3.28 40.84 -6.65
C ILE A 117 3.37 40.54 -5.16
N GLU A 118 4.15 41.35 -4.46
CA GLU A 118 4.20 41.36 -3.00
C GLU A 118 3.47 42.59 -2.48
N LEU A 119 2.34 42.40 -1.81
CA LEU A 119 1.50 43.47 -1.28
C LEU A 119 1.65 43.56 0.24
N ASN A 120 2.20 44.68 0.72
CA ASN A 120 2.25 45.02 2.14
C ASN A 120 1.13 46.00 2.49
N CYS A 121 0.13 45.54 3.21
CA CYS A 121 -0.99 46.32 3.73
C CYS A 121 -0.98 46.38 5.27
N SER A 122 0.17 46.14 5.91
CA SER A 122 0.30 46.10 7.37
C SER A 122 0.00 47.45 8.06
N ASN A 123 -0.38 47.39 9.34
CA ASN A 123 -0.62 48.55 10.21
C ASN A 123 -1.64 49.54 9.62
N ASN A 124 -2.79 49.01 9.21
CA ASN A 124 -3.91 49.77 8.67
C ASN A 124 -5.19 49.49 9.51
N LEU A 125 -6.36 49.89 9.02
CA LEU A 125 -7.66 49.75 9.68
C LEU A 125 -8.60 48.82 8.91
N ILE A 126 -8.05 47.85 8.17
CA ILE A 126 -8.81 46.90 7.37
C ILE A 126 -9.51 45.92 8.31
N LYS A 127 -10.83 45.75 8.12
CA LYS A 127 -11.67 44.84 8.92
C LYS A 127 -12.20 43.65 8.13
N ASP A 128 -12.58 43.91 6.88
CA ASP A 128 -13.16 42.92 5.99
C ASP A 128 -12.29 42.80 4.74
N VAL A 129 -11.89 41.58 4.42
CA VAL A 129 -11.16 41.27 3.18
C VAL A 129 -12.15 40.79 2.14
N GLN A 130 -12.32 41.58 1.08
CA GLN A 130 -13.21 41.31 -0.05
C GLN A 130 -12.38 40.90 -1.28
N PRO A 131 -12.96 40.14 -2.23
CA PRO A 131 -12.26 39.74 -3.45
C PRO A 131 -11.87 40.96 -4.29
N VAL A 132 -10.65 40.93 -4.84
CA VAL A 132 -10.13 41.96 -5.75
C VAL A 132 -9.36 41.27 -6.89
N ASN A 133 -9.48 41.82 -8.09
CA ASN A 133 -9.06 41.14 -9.33
C ASN A 133 -7.56 40.78 -9.43
N TYR A 134 -6.72 41.24 -8.51
CA TYR A 134 -5.27 40.97 -8.51
C TYR A 134 -4.84 39.91 -7.49
N LEU A 135 -5.76 39.37 -6.66
CA LEU A 135 -5.41 38.39 -5.62
C LEU A 135 -4.71 37.15 -6.18
N ASN A 136 -5.13 36.72 -7.38
CA ASN A 136 -4.53 35.60 -8.11
C ASN A 136 -3.10 35.81 -8.57
N ASN A 137 -2.59 37.04 -8.55
CA ASN A 137 -1.22 37.38 -8.92
C ASN A 137 -0.32 37.63 -7.69
N LEU A 138 -0.87 37.55 -6.48
CA LEU A 138 -0.10 37.79 -5.26
C LEU A 138 0.72 36.54 -4.87
N THR A 139 1.99 36.76 -4.53
CA THR A 139 2.85 35.77 -3.85
C THR A 139 2.98 36.08 -2.37
N VAL A 140 2.95 37.36 -1.99
CA VAL A 140 2.94 37.79 -0.59
C VAL A 140 1.79 38.75 -0.34
N LEU A 141 1.04 38.49 0.74
CA LEU A 141 0.04 39.41 1.27
C LEU A 141 0.27 39.60 2.77
N ASP A 142 0.78 40.77 3.15
CA ASP A 142 0.94 41.15 4.55
C ASP A 142 -0.23 42.02 5.01
N LEU A 143 -1.07 41.48 5.89
CA LEU A 143 -2.16 42.18 6.52
C LEU A 143 -1.88 42.45 8.01
N SER A 144 -0.70 42.18 8.53
CA SER A 144 -0.40 42.28 9.97
C SER A 144 -0.74 43.64 10.58
N GLY A 145 -1.17 43.67 11.85
CA GLY A 145 -1.52 44.91 12.54
C GLY A 145 -2.75 45.64 11.98
N ASN A 146 -3.67 44.90 11.36
CA ASN A 146 -5.01 45.37 10.99
C ASN A 146 -6.06 44.87 12.01
N GLN A 147 -7.35 45.14 11.76
CA GLN A 147 -8.47 44.66 12.60
C GLN A 147 -9.31 43.63 11.84
N VAL A 148 -8.66 42.73 11.09
CA VAL A 148 -9.39 41.80 10.22
C VAL A 148 -10.21 40.82 11.06
N SER A 149 -11.52 40.91 10.97
CA SER A 149 -12.46 40.00 11.65
C SER A 149 -13.12 39.03 10.69
N HIS A 150 -13.15 39.36 9.39
CA HIS A 150 -13.80 38.55 8.37
C HIS A 150 -13.02 38.57 7.05
N ILE A 151 -12.86 37.38 6.46
CA ILE A 151 -12.32 37.16 5.12
C ILE A 151 -13.44 36.50 4.31
N SER A 152 -13.84 37.11 3.20
CA SER A 152 -14.88 36.56 2.32
C SER A 152 -14.49 35.19 1.79
N ASP A 153 -15.45 34.27 1.68
CA ASP A 153 -15.25 32.92 1.14
C ASP A 153 -14.72 32.89 -0.30
N SER A 154 -14.89 33.99 -1.06
CA SER A 154 -14.33 34.12 -2.41
C SER A 154 -12.84 34.47 -2.44
N VAL A 155 -12.25 34.88 -1.30
CA VAL A 155 -10.85 35.31 -1.24
C VAL A 155 -9.86 34.14 -1.23
N PRO A 156 -9.98 33.11 -0.36
CA PRO A 156 -9.00 32.02 -0.32
C PRO A 156 -8.81 31.30 -1.66
N PRO A 157 -9.86 31.00 -2.44
CA PRO A 157 -9.70 30.38 -3.76
C PRO A 157 -8.95 31.25 -4.77
N GLU A 158 -8.97 32.58 -4.61
CA GLU A 158 -8.23 33.50 -5.49
C GLU A 158 -6.75 33.61 -5.11
N LEU A 159 -6.30 33.03 -4.00
CA LEU A 159 -4.90 33.11 -3.52
C LEU A 159 -4.04 31.91 -3.98
N GLU A 160 -4.29 31.37 -5.18
CA GLU A 160 -3.65 30.14 -5.69
C GLU A 160 -2.12 30.22 -5.76
N ARG A 161 -1.57 31.38 -6.13
CA ARG A 161 -0.12 31.59 -6.28
C ARG A 161 0.57 31.97 -4.97
N LEU A 162 -0.17 32.10 -3.88
CA LEU A 162 0.35 32.68 -2.66
C LEU A 162 1.45 31.81 -2.04
N GLU A 163 2.52 32.45 -1.64
CA GLU A 163 3.66 31.86 -0.93
C GLU A 163 3.68 32.25 0.54
N THR A 164 3.14 33.43 0.88
CA THR A 164 3.07 33.91 2.26
C THR A 164 1.83 34.79 2.48
N LEU A 165 1.01 34.41 3.45
CA LEU A 165 -0.09 35.23 3.98
C LEU A 165 0.22 35.60 5.42
N ILE A 166 0.21 36.87 5.79
CA ILE A 166 0.45 37.29 7.18
C ILE A 166 -0.82 37.90 7.76
N LEU A 167 -1.40 37.19 8.74
CA LEU A 167 -2.64 37.55 9.45
C LEU A 167 -2.40 37.89 10.93
N THR A 168 -1.16 38.25 11.30
CA THR A 168 -0.80 38.44 12.71
C THR A 168 -1.38 39.74 13.30
N GLY A 169 -1.92 39.66 14.51
CA GLY A 169 -2.42 40.82 15.26
C GLY A 169 -3.84 41.25 14.87
N HIS A 170 -4.71 40.28 14.60
CA HIS A 170 -6.11 40.48 14.16
C HIS A 170 -7.12 40.01 15.22
N GLU A 171 -8.41 40.24 14.96
CA GLU A 171 -9.56 39.68 15.70
C GLU A 171 -10.23 38.57 14.87
N LEU A 172 -9.43 37.77 14.17
CA LEU A 172 -9.96 36.73 13.28
C LEU A 172 -10.48 35.56 14.12
N HIS A 173 -11.80 35.47 14.23
CA HIS A 173 -12.46 34.47 15.08
C HIS A 173 -12.89 33.20 14.36
N ARG A 174 -12.97 33.20 13.02
CA ARG A 174 -13.43 32.04 12.24
C ARG A 174 -12.63 31.93 10.95
N LEU A 175 -12.35 30.69 10.56
CA LEU A 175 -11.83 30.34 9.25
C LEU A 175 -12.92 29.63 8.46
N SER A 176 -13.12 30.02 7.21
CA SER A 176 -14.03 29.29 6.33
C SER A 176 -13.34 28.08 5.72
N ARG A 177 -14.15 27.10 5.27
CA ARG A 177 -13.65 25.85 4.69
C ARG A 177 -12.85 26.06 3.40
N GLU A 178 -13.02 27.19 2.72
CA GLU A 178 -12.32 27.53 1.48
C GLU A 178 -10.79 27.63 1.66
N PHE A 179 -10.31 27.84 2.89
CA PHE A 179 -8.89 27.82 3.24
C PHE A 179 -8.23 26.45 3.01
N VAL A 180 -9.00 25.35 2.94
CA VAL A 180 -8.46 23.99 2.74
C VAL A 180 -7.63 23.85 1.45
N ASN A 181 -7.88 24.71 0.47
CA ASN A 181 -7.17 24.71 -0.81
C ASN A 181 -5.81 25.43 -0.75
N LEU A 182 -5.55 26.19 0.32
CA LEU A 182 -4.27 26.86 0.56
C LEU A 182 -3.35 25.96 1.38
N ASP A 183 -2.05 26.16 1.25
CA ASP A 183 -1.07 25.51 2.11
C ASP A 183 -1.03 26.21 3.47
N ALA A 184 -1.43 25.51 4.54
CA ALA A 184 -1.45 26.04 5.89
C ALA A 184 -0.06 26.51 6.37
N GLY A 185 1.03 25.97 5.80
CA GLY A 185 2.41 26.33 6.15
C GLY A 185 2.80 27.74 5.70
N LYS A 186 2.08 28.25 4.71
CA LYS A 186 2.27 29.59 4.13
C LYS A 186 1.48 30.68 4.85
N ILE A 187 0.60 30.34 5.79
CA ILE A 187 -0.33 31.29 6.42
C ILE A 187 0.06 31.53 7.87
N TRP A 188 0.49 32.76 8.16
CA TRP A 188 0.95 33.20 9.47
C TRP A 188 -0.20 33.78 10.29
N PHE A 189 -0.83 32.95 11.10
CA PHE A 189 -1.97 33.36 11.93
C PHE A 189 -1.55 34.22 13.12
N GLY A 190 -0.36 34.03 13.68
CA GLY A 190 0.09 34.79 14.85
C GLY A 190 -0.87 34.66 16.05
N GLN A 191 -1.07 35.74 16.80
CA GLN A 191 -1.92 35.77 18.01
C GLN A 191 -3.41 35.98 17.66
N ASN A 192 -4.00 35.09 16.87
CA ASN A 192 -5.45 35.05 16.66
C ASN A 192 -6.11 34.00 17.58
N SER A 193 -7.31 34.32 18.09
CA SER A 193 -8.15 33.39 18.85
C SER A 193 -9.25 32.83 17.95
N ILE A 194 -8.89 31.83 17.13
CA ILE A 194 -9.82 31.23 16.17
C ILE A 194 -10.73 30.25 16.90
N SER A 195 -12.05 30.45 16.84
CA SER A 195 -13.02 29.50 17.36
C SER A 195 -12.97 28.20 16.55
N CYS A 196 -12.74 27.09 17.24
CA CYS A 196 -12.61 25.77 16.62
C CYS A 196 -13.69 24.82 17.19
N PRO A 197 -14.96 24.97 16.79
CA PRO A 197 -16.03 24.06 17.18
C PRO A 197 -15.83 22.68 16.56
N CYS A 198 -16.57 21.68 17.07
CA CYS A 198 -16.44 20.30 16.57
C CYS A 198 -16.86 20.09 15.11
N ASP A 199 -17.56 21.04 14.48
CA ASP A 199 -17.87 20.99 13.05
C ASP A 199 -16.65 21.36 12.15
N ASP A 200 -15.59 21.91 12.74
CA ASP A 200 -14.39 22.43 12.06
C ASP A 200 -13.15 21.51 12.17
N ILE A 201 -13.35 20.20 12.37
CA ILE A 201 -12.27 19.17 12.41
C ILE A 201 -11.37 19.20 11.15
N TRP A 202 -11.85 19.76 10.05
CA TRP A 202 -11.03 19.96 8.85
C TRP A 202 -9.77 20.80 9.11
N ILE A 203 -9.78 21.71 10.08
CA ILE A 203 -8.61 22.54 10.45
C ILE A 203 -7.47 21.67 10.97
N GLU A 204 -7.77 20.63 11.77
CA GLU A 204 -6.80 19.65 12.26
C GLU A 204 -6.11 18.93 11.09
N SER A 205 -6.93 18.40 10.18
CA SER A 205 -6.45 17.63 9.02
C SER A 205 -5.64 18.51 8.08
N TRP A 206 -6.11 19.75 7.86
CA TRP A 206 -5.45 20.73 7.03
C TRP A 206 -4.07 21.13 7.57
N ARG A 207 -3.94 21.33 8.89
CA ARG A 207 -2.65 21.62 9.54
C ARG A 207 -1.66 20.47 9.46
N LYS A 208 -2.10 19.23 9.67
CA LYS A 208 -1.22 18.04 9.64
C LYS A 208 -0.56 17.78 8.28
N VAL A 209 -1.20 18.22 7.20
CA VAL A 209 -0.67 18.04 5.83
C VAL A 209 0.49 19.00 5.53
N SER A 210 0.50 20.17 6.16
CA SER A 210 1.54 21.18 5.98
C SER A 210 2.82 20.80 6.73
N LYS A 211 3.95 20.68 6.03
CA LYS A 211 5.25 20.43 6.65
C LYS A 211 5.85 21.70 7.25
N GLU A 212 6.28 21.58 8.51
CA GLU A 212 7.33 22.35 9.19
C GLU A 212 7.29 23.89 9.04
N ASN A 213 6.61 24.53 9.99
CA ASN A 213 7.13 25.75 10.60
C ASN A 213 6.61 25.82 12.05
N GLU A 214 7.42 25.37 13.02
CA GLU A 214 7.07 25.39 14.45
C GLU A 214 6.76 26.80 14.97
N SER A 215 7.29 27.84 14.30
CA SER A 215 7.03 29.25 14.63
C SER A 215 5.64 29.74 14.19
N ASN A 216 4.90 28.95 13.42
CA ASN A 216 3.61 29.32 12.85
C ASN A 216 2.51 28.37 13.34
N VAL A 217 2.27 28.41 14.66
CA VAL A 217 1.25 27.59 15.33
C VAL A 217 -0.11 28.26 15.21
N LEU A 218 -1.10 27.51 14.73
CA LEU A 218 -2.48 27.92 14.76
C LEU A 218 -3.07 27.67 16.16
N MET A 219 -3.51 28.74 16.81
CA MET A 219 -4.15 28.67 18.12
C MET A 219 -5.67 28.66 17.96
N CYS A 220 -6.31 27.71 18.63
CA CYS A 220 -7.76 27.50 18.63
C CYS A 220 -8.35 27.82 20.01
N GLU A 221 -9.46 28.54 20.02
CA GLU A 221 -10.35 28.68 21.16
C GLU A 221 -11.39 27.54 21.12
N THR A 222 -11.39 26.70 22.14
CA THR A 222 -12.32 25.56 22.29
C THR A 222 -13.70 26.02 22.76
N GLU A 223 -14.72 25.16 22.69
CA GLU A 223 -16.06 25.45 23.26
C GLU A 223 -16.02 25.71 24.77
N SER A 224 -15.02 25.17 25.45
CA SER A 224 -14.73 25.36 26.87
C SER A 224 -14.00 26.68 27.18
N GLY A 225 -13.62 27.46 26.16
CA GLY A 225 -12.95 28.75 26.29
C GLY A 225 -11.44 28.66 26.54
N TYR A 226 -10.84 27.48 26.40
CA TYR A 226 -9.39 27.31 26.48
C TYR A 226 -8.75 27.64 25.14
N ILE A 227 -7.54 28.19 25.19
CA ILE A 227 -6.71 28.41 24.01
C ILE A 227 -5.65 27.31 23.97
N SER A 228 -5.70 26.47 22.95
CA SER A 228 -4.72 25.40 22.71
C SER A 228 -4.29 25.37 21.25
N GLN A 229 -3.26 24.57 20.93
CA GLN A 229 -2.90 24.36 19.54
C GLN A 229 -4.06 23.67 18.81
N ALA A 230 -4.26 23.99 17.53
CA ALA A 230 -5.38 23.43 16.76
C ALA A 230 -5.49 21.90 16.88
N GLU A 231 -4.37 21.17 16.80
CA GLU A 231 -4.37 19.71 16.94
C GLU A 231 -4.86 19.20 18.31
N GLU A 232 -4.57 19.94 19.37
CA GLU A 232 -4.99 19.60 20.74
C GLU A 232 -6.43 20.03 21.02
N ALA A 233 -6.90 21.13 20.42
CA ALA A 233 -8.26 21.65 20.59
C ALA A 233 -9.33 20.64 20.18
N PHE A 234 -9.07 19.82 19.15
CA PHE A 234 -10.03 18.83 18.66
C PHE A 234 -10.03 17.50 19.43
N ILE A 235 -9.14 17.32 20.42
CA ILE A 235 -9.16 16.12 21.28
C ILE A 235 -10.48 16.04 22.07
N GLU A 236 -11.06 17.19 22.45
CA GLU A 236 -12.37 17.27 23.12
C GLU A 236 -13.54 16.88 22.20
N CYS A 237 -13.37 17.00 20.88
CA CYS A 237 -14.38 16.72 19.87
C CYS A 237 -14.40 15.26 19.42
N LEU A 238 -13.34 14.50 19.72
CA LEU A 238 -13.35 13.06 19.49
C LEU A 238 -14.41 12.49 20.43
N PRO A 239 -15.47 11.85 19.91
CA PRO A 239 -16.35 11.10 20.79
C PRO A 239 -15.46 10.11 21.52
N THR A 240 -15.37 10.24 22.84
CA THR A 240 -15.09 9.09 23.68
C THR A 240 -16.26 8.16 23.45
N ASP A 241 -16.16 7.35 22.39
CA ASP A 241 -16.95 6.16 22.26
C ASP A 241 -16.66 5.37 23.53
N SER A 242 -17.55 5.51 24.51
CA SER A 242 -17.69 4.60 25.64
C SER A 242 -17.90 3.15 25.18
N SER A 243 -18.06 2.94 23.87
CA SER A 243 -17.72 1.71 23.18
C SER A 243 -16.37 1.79 22.44
N GLY A 244 -15.27 1.55 23.16
CA GLY A 244 -14.05 1.03 22.52
C GLY A 244 -14.38 -0.21 21.65
N PRO A 245 -13.44 -0.73 20.84
CA PRO A 245 -13.73 -1.69 19.77
C PRO A 245 -14.11 -3.07 20.31
N PHE A 246 -15.27 -3.20 20.95
CA PHE A 246 -15.84 -4.44 21.46
C PHE A 246 -15.99 -5.46 20.34
N TRP A 247 -16.16 -5.02 19.10
CA TRP A 247 -16.13 -5.88 17.91
C TRP A 247 -14.83 -6.67 17.74
N LEU A 248 -13.67 -6.16 18.20
CA LEU A 248 -12.41 -6.91 18.19
C LEU A 248 -12.46 -8.14 19.11
N LEU A 249 -13.24 -8.10 20.20
CA LEU A 249 -13.48 -9.25 21.07
C LEU A 249 -14.30 -10.34 20.38
N PHE A 250 -15.07 -10.00 19.34
CA PHE A 250 -15.85 -10.98 18.57
C PHE A 250 -15.12 -11.47 17.31
N ILE A 251 -14.30 -10.62 16.68
CA ILE A 251 -13.54 -10.99 15.48
C ILE A 251 -12.49 -12.05 15.80
N LEU A 252 -11.71 -11.87 16.88
CA LEU A 252 -10.62 -12.79 17.20
C LEU A 252 -11.12 -14.23 17.50
N PRO A 253 -12.17 -14.44 18.31
CA PRO A 253 -12.77 -15.78 18.49
C PRO A 253 -13.37 -16.33 17.21
N CYS A 254 -14.03 -15.52 16.38
CA CYS A 254 -14.59 -15.97 15.11
C CYS A 254 -13.51 -16.45 14.14
N VAL A 255 -12.38 -15.73 14.05
CA VAL A 255 -11.23 -16.13 13.24
C VAL A 255 -10.56 -17.39 13.80
N LEU A 256 -10.41 -17.51 15.12
CA LEU A 256 -9.90 -18.72 15.77
C LEU A 256 -10.84 -19.92 15.54
N LEU A 257 -12.14 -19.74 15.67
CA LEU A 257 -13.15 -20.77 15.40
C LEU A 257 -13.13 -21.18 13.92
N ALA A 258 -13.06 -20.23 12.99
CA ALA A 258 -12.93 -20.52 11.56
C ALA A 258 -11.64 -21.30 11.27
N GLY A 259 -10.52 -20.90 11.88
CA GLY A 259 -9.24 -21.61 11.77
C GLY A 259 -9.31 -23.04 12.31
N LEU A 260 -9.93 -23.25 13.47
CA LEU A 260 -10.15 -24.58 14.05
C LEU A 260 -11.08 -25.44 13.19
N LEU A 261 -12.14 -24.86 12.63
CA LEU A 261 -13.07 -25.54 11.71
C LEU A 261 -12.35 -25.98 10.44
N ILE A 262 -11.54 -25.10 9.82
CA ILE A 262 -10.74 -25.44 8.64
C ILE A 262 -9.74 -26.55 8.99
N ALA A 263 -9.02 -26.43 10.10
CA ALA A 263 -8.07 -27.45 10.55
C ALA A 263 -8.75 -28.81 10.81
N HIS A 264 -9.97 -28.81 11.35
CA HIS A 264 -10.77 -30.02 11.56
C HIS A 264 -11.23 -30.64 10.25
N VAL A 265 -11.81 -29.85 9.34
CA VAL A 265 -12.32 -30.32 8.03
C VAL A 265 -11.20 -30.89 7.15
N PHE A 266 -10.02 -30.26 7.17
CA PHE A 266 -8.88 -30.66 6.34
C PHE A 266 -7.83 -31.49 7.10
N ARG A 267 -8.14 -31.98 8.31
CA ARG A 267 -7.19 -32.73 9.17
C ARG A 267 -6.50 -33.88 8.43
N PHE A 268 -7.26 -34.68 7.69
CA PHE A 268 -6.71 -35.82 6.96
C PHE A 268 -5.89 -35.40 5.73
N ASP A 269 -6.18 -34.25 5.12
CA ASP A 269 -5.39 -33.72 4.00
C ASP A 269 -4.00 -33.28 4.48
N PHE A 270 -3.94 -32.60 5.63
CA PHE A 270 -2.66 -32.25 6.25
C PHE A 270 -1.83 -33.51 6.59
N LEU A 271 -2.47 -34.58 7.10
CA LEU A 271 -1.79 -35.85 7.38
C LEU A 271 -1.27 -36.53 6.10
N LEU A 272 -2.04 -36.53 5.02
CA LEU A 272 -1.60 -37.06 3.72
C LEU A 272 -0.49 -36.22 3.09
N PHE A 273 -0.57 -34.90 3.19
CA PHE A 273 0.46 -33.99 2.70
C PHE A 273 1.79 -34.19 3.44
N LYS A 274 1.74 -34.24 4.79
CA LYS A 274 2.91 -34.55 5.62
C LYS A 274 3.55 -35.87 5.22
N ARG A 275 2.75 -36.88 4.89
CA ARG A 275 3.25 -38.18 4.41
C ARG A 275 3.93 -38.08 3.05
N ARG A 276 3.39 -37.31 2.08
CA ARG A 276 4.06 -37.11 0.77
C ARG A 276 5.43 -36.45 0.90
N LEU A 277 5.65 -35.61 1.91
CA LEU A 277 6.94 -34.99 2.18
C LEU A 277 7.99 -35.99 2.72
N GLN A 278 7.56 -37.14 3.22
CA GLN A 278 8.46 -38.17 3.76
C GLN A 278 8.82 -39.17 2.67
N LYS A 279 10.12 -39.36 2.41
CA LYS A 279 10.60 -40.35 1.43
C LYS A 279 10.22 -41.76 1.88
N PRO A 280 9.61 -42.60 1.03
CA PRO A 280 9.31 -43.99 1.37
C PRO A 280 10.61 -44.75 1.60
N LYS A 281 10.71 -45.45 2.73
CA LYS A 281 11.81 -46.40 2.99
C LYS A 281 11.36 -47.75 2.47
N CYS A 282 11.93 -48.24 1.37
CA CYS A 282 11.64 -49.60 0.96
C CYS A 282 12.21 -50.57 2.02
N LYS A 283 11.34 -51.43 2.55
CA LYS A 283 11.74 -52.55 3.41
C LYS A 283 11.88 -53.80 2.55
N SER A 284 12.94 -54.55 2.75
CA SER A 284 13.24 -55.79 2.03
C SER A 284 12.47 -57.03 2.52
N GLU A 285 11.43 -56.85 3.34
CA GLU A 285 10.79 -57.93 4.13
C GLU A 285 9.26 -57.99 3.96
N TYR A 286 8.71 -57.48 2.85
CA TYR A 286 7.26 -57.63 2.59
C TYR A 286 6.96 -59.06 2.10
N THR A 287 5.93 -59.70 2.66
CA THR A 287 5.46 -61.04 2.25
C THR A 287 4.48 -60.98 1.07
N SER A 288 3.88 -59.82 0.81
CA SER A 288 3.00 -59.57 -0.33
C SER A 288 3.15 -58.11 -0.81
N ASP A 289 3.05 -57.91 -2.12
CA ASP A 289 3.04 -56.57 -2.72
C ASP A 289 1.68 -55.88 -2.55
N ILE A 290 0.60 -56.66 -2.71
CA ILE A 290 -0.78 -56.17 -2.65
C ILE A 290 -1.60 -57.05 -1.71
N PHE A 291 -2.02 -56.47 -0.59
CA PHE A 291 -3.06 -57.04 0.26
C PHE A 291 -4.43 -56.53 -0.20
N ILE A 292 -5.34 -57.43 -0.57
CA ILE A 292 -6.69 -57.07 -1.00
C ILE A 292 -7.65 -57.26 0.17
N LEU A 293 -8.21 -56.14 0.65
CA LEU A 293 -9.28 -56.12 1.65
C LEU A 293 -10.62 -56.09 0.93
N CYS A 294 -11.52 -57.00 1.25
CA CYS A 294 -12.87 -57.07 0.68
C CYS A 294 -13.87 -57.59 1.69
N ASP A 295 -15.14 -57.39 1.38
CA ASP A 295 -16.25 -58.07 2.05
C ASP A 295 -16.34 -59.52 1.52
N GLU A 296 -16.09 -60.49 2.40
CA GLU A 296 -16.06 -61.92 2.06
C GLU A 296 -17.46 -62.51 1.86
N GLU A 297 -18.49 -61.88 2.42
CA GLU A 297 -19.87 -62.38 2.35
C GLU A 297 -20.54 -62.00 1.03
N ASN A 298 -19.99 -61.03 0.30
CA ASN A 298 -20.52 -60.57 -0.98
C ASN A 298 -19.91 -61.34 -2.17
N GLU A 299 -20.68 -62.26 -2.76
CA GLU A 299 -20.23 -63.08 -3.90
C GLU A 299 -19.81 -62.26 -5.13
N ASP A 300 -20.45 -61.11 -5.37
CA ASP A 300 -20.13 -60.28 -6.53
C ASP A 300 -18.82 -59.50 -6.33
N VAL A 301 -18.52 -59.10 -5.09
CA VAL A 301 -17.21 -58.56 -4.71
C VAL A 301 -16.13 -59.62 -4.93
N LEU A 302 -16.38 -60.87 -4.52
CA LEU A 302 -15.41 -61.96 -4.69
C LEU A 302 -15.04 -62.22 -6.16
N LYS A 303 -16.02 -62.14 -7.08
CA LYS A 303 -15.76 -62.23 -8.53
C LYS A 303 -14.81 -61.12 -9.01
N VAL A 304 -14.94 -59.90 -8.47
CA VAL A 304 -14.03 -58.79 -8.79
C VAL A 304 -12.66 -58.99 -8.17
N VAL A 305 -12.58 -59.50 -6.94
CA VAL A 305 -11.31 -59.83 -6.28
C VAL A 305 -10.51 -60.82 -7.13
N ILE A 306 -11.11 -61.91 -7.58
CA ILE A 306 -10.46 -62.91 -8.44
C ILE A 306 -9.94 -62.26 -9.74
N ASP A 307 -10.76 -61.44 -10.39
CA ASP A 307 -10.41 -60.72 -11.62
C ASP A 307 -9.28 -59.68 -11.41
N PHE A 308 -9.13 -59.15 -10.21
CA PHE A 308 -8.05 -58.23 -9.84
C PHE A 308 -6.76 -58.97 -9.50
N VAL A 309 -6.84 -60.04 -8.70
CA VAL A 309 -5.70 -60.91 -8.36
C VAL A 309 -5.06 -61.44 -9.63
N LEU A 310 -5.84 -62.09 -10.51
CA LEU A 310 -5.34 -62.62 -11.78
C LEU A 310 -4.69 -61.53 -12.65
N HIS A 311 -5.23 -60.31 -12.64
CA HIS A 311 -4.66 -59.22 -13.44
C HIS A 311 -3.29 -58.76 -12.92
N PHE A 312 -3.15 -58.58 -11.61
CA PHE A 312 -1.92 -58.08 -11.01
C PHE A 312 -0.84 -59.17 -10.90
N GLU A 313 -1.21 -60.42 -10.65
CA GLU A 313 -0.26 -61.55 -10.67
C GLU A 313 0.33 -61.79 -12.06
N ASN A 314 -0.49 -61.67 -13.12
CA ASN A 314 0.02 -61.68 -14.51
C ASN A 314 0.99 -60.52 -14.81
N GLN A 315 1.04 -59.49 -13.96
CA GLN A 315 1.98 -58.36 -14.05
C GLN A 315 3.15 -58.50 -13.07
N GLY A 316 3.27 -59.64 -12.37
CA GLY A 316 4.37 -59.97 -11.47
C GLY A 316 4.19 -59.55 -10.01
N TYR A 317 3.02 -59.02 -9.61
CA TYR A 317 2.74 -58.68 -8.21
C TYR A 317 2.43 -59.93 -7.39
N GLN A 318 2.92 -59.98 -6.15
CA GLN A 318 2.48 -60.96 -5.15
C GLN A 318 1.22 -60.45 -4.45
N CYS A 319 0.07 -61.03 -4.77
CA CYS A 319 -1.21 -60.68 -4.17
C CYS A 319 -1.54 -61.59 -2.99
N PHE A 320 -2.14 -61.02 -1.94
CA PHE A 320 -2.79 -61.79 -0.88
C PHE A 320 -4.22 -61.29 -0.71
N ALA A 321 -5.17 -62.21 -0.80
CA ALA A 321 -6.59 -61.96 -0.57
C ALA A 321 -7.11 -63.04 0.39
N PRO A 322 -7.61 -62.69 1.58
CA PRO A 322 -8.09 -63.65 2.58
C PRO A 322 -9.03 -64.76 2.05
N PRO A 323 -10.08 -64.46 1.26
CA PRO A 323 -11.01 -65.51 0.79
C PRO A 323 -10.39 -66.49 -0.21
N LEU A 324 -9.24 -66.16 -0.81
CA LEU A 324 -8.56 -67.01 -1.79
C LEU A 324 -7.35 -67.76 -1.22
N HIS A 325 -6.69 -67.16 -0.22
CA HIS A 325 -5.40 -67.64 0.29
C HIS A 325 -5.42 -68.01 1.78
N GLY A 326 -6.52 -67.74 2.49
CA GLY A 326 -6.69 -68.11 3.90
C GLY A 326 -6.86 -69.62 4.07
N LEU A 327 -6.21 -70.17 5.10
CA LEU A 327 -6.35 -71.58 5.48
C LEU A 327 -7.55 -71.76 6.43
N PRO A 328 -8.39 -72.80 6.25
CA PRO A 328 -9.48 -73.09 7.18
C PRO A 328 -8.92 -73.57 8.53
N GLY A 329 -9.25 -72.85 9.62
CA GLY A 329 -8.97 -73.26 11.01
C GLY A 329 -8.02 -72.35 11.82
N ASP A 330 -7.41 -71.33 11.21
CA ASP A 330 -6.57 -70.37 11.94
C ASP A 330 -7.39 -69.28 12.65
N VAL A 331 -6.81 -68.67 13.70
CA VAL A 331 -7.37 -67.47 14.35
C VAL A 331 -7.38 -66.32 13.34
N ARG A 332 -8.55 -66.09 12.71
CA ARG A 332 -8.74 -65.19 11.55
C ARG A 332 -8.15 -63.79 11.74
N GLU A 333 -8.34 -63.19 12.91
CA GLU A 333 -7.92 -61.81 13.17
C GLU A 333 -6.38 -61.67 13.21
N ASP A 334 -5.68 -62.55 13.93
CA ASP A 334 -4.22 -62.46 14.09
C ASP A 334 -3.48 -62.65 12.75
N MET A 335 -3.97 -63.59 11.93
CA MET A 335 -3.46 -63.78 10.57
C MET A 335 -3.67 -62.52 9.72
N LEU A 336 -4.86 -61.93 9.79
CA LEU A 336 -5.22 -60.73 9.02
C LEU A 336 -4.33 -59.54 9.37
N TYR A 337 -4.16 -59.22 10.66
CA TYR A 337 -3.31 -58.12 11.11
C TYR A 337 -1.83 -58.36 10.77
N ASN A 338 -1.35 -59.59 10.85
CA ASN A 338 0.03 -59.93 10.50
C ASN A 338 0.30 -59.74 8.99
N ASN A 339 -0.60 -60.22 8.13
CA ASN A 339 -0.48 -60.07 6.68
C ASN A 339 -0.55 -58.59 6.25
N ILE A 340 -1.44 -57.81 6.87
CA ILE A 340 -1.53 -56.36 6.64
C ILE A 340 -0.24 -55.64 7.07
N ARG A 341 0.37 -56.05 8.19
CA ARG A 341 1.63 -55.45 8.66
C ARG A 341 2.81 -55.73 7.72
N ASN A 342 2.77 -56.87 7.03
CA ASN A 342 3.84 -57.36 6.15
C ASN A 342 3.50 -57.18 4.65
N CYS A 343 2.49 -56.38 4.32
CA CYS A 343 2.19 -56.01 2.94
C CYS A 343 2.76 -54.64 2.57
N ARG A 344 3.01 -54.44 1.27
CA ARG A 344 3.51 -53.17 0.76
C ARG A 344 2.39 -52.18 0.44
N SER A 345 1.33 -52.66 -0.20
CA SER A 345 0.18 -51.89 -0.62
C SER A 345 -1.10 -52.56 -0.19
N ILE A 346 -2.11 -51.76 0.17
CA ILE A 346 -3.45 -52.25 0.45
C ILE A 346 -4.40 -51.77 -0.64
N LEU A 347 -5.17 -52.70 -1.19
CA LEU A 347 -6.25 -52.45 -2.13
C LEU A 347 -7.57 -52.85 -1.47
N ALA A 348 -8.32 -51.88 -0.98
CA ALA A 348 -9.60 -52.11 -0.33
C ALA A 348 -10.75 -52.02 -1.35
N ILE A 349 -11.49 -53.10 -1.54
CA ILE A 349 -12.71 -53.15 -2.34
C ILE A 349 -13.89 -52.99 -1.36
N LEU A 350 -14.51 -51.81 -1.41
CA LEU A 350 -15.56 -51.38 -0.49
C LEU A 350 -16.93 -51.62 -1.12
N SER A 351 -17.71 -52.51 -0.52
CA SER A 351 -19.15 -52.70 -0.78
C SER A 351 -20.01 -52.05 0.30
N LEU A 352 -21.30 -51.85 0.06
CA LEU A 352 -22.28 -51.61 1.13
C LEU A 352 -22.65 -52.93 1.82
N PRO A 353 -22.85 -52.95 3.15
CA PRO A 353 -23.26 -54.17 3.84
C PRO A 353 -24.66 -54.59 3.39
N GLU A 354 -24.83 -55.87 3.04
CA GLU A 354 -26.13 -56.46 2.73
C GLU A 354 -26.81 -56.92 4.03
N GLY A 355 -27.56 -56.04 4.70
CA GLY A 355 -28.44 -56.43 5.80
C GLY A 355 -28.22 -55.69 7.13
N ASN A 356 -29.15 -55.93 8.05
CA ASN A 356 -29.27 -55.25 9.34
C ASN A 356 -28.62 -56.09 10.45
N HIS A 357 -27.31 -56.35 10.35
CA HIS A 357 -26.58 -57.05 11.41
C HIS A 357 -25.74 -56.06 12.21
N GLY A 358 -26.07 -55.97 13.51
CA GLY A 358 -25.40 -55.13 14.49
C GLY A 358 -24.01 -55.63 14.89
N ASP A 359 -23.34 -56.38 14.03
CA ASP A 359 -21.93 -56.74 14.21
C ASP A 359 -21.03 -55.61 13.73
N THR A 360 -19.90 -55.45 14.42
CA THR A 360 -18.85 -54.52 14.01
C THR A 360 -18.38 -54.86 12.60
N ASP A 361 -18.68 -53.98 11.65
CA ASP A 361 -18.22 -54.01 10.27
C ASP A 361 -16.69 -54.27 10.22
N GLU A 362 -16.32 -55.54 9.98
CA GLU A 362 -14.93 -56.02 10.01
C GLU A 362 -14.08 -55.21 9.02
N VAL A 363 -14.65 -54.90 7.84
CA VAL A 363 -14.03 -54.05 6.81
C VAL A 363 -13.72 -52.67 7.36
N VAL A 364 -14.61 -52.07 8.16
CA VAL A 364 -14.35 -50.78 8.83
C VAL A 364 -13.19 -50.86 9.82
N THR A 365 -13.18 -51.88 10.66
CA THR A 365 -12.11 -52.08 11.66
C THR A 365 -10.76 -52.26 11.00
N VAL A 366 -10.70 -53.11 9.98
CA VAL A 366 -9.48 -53.44 9.25
C VAL A 366 -8.98 -52.27 8.41
N MET A 367 -9.88 -51.55 7.73
CA MET A 367 -9.51 -50.35 6.97
C MET A 367 -9.00 -49.23 7.88
N ASN A 368 -9.56 -49.08 9.09
CA ASN A 368 -9.06 -48.13 10.09
C ASN A 368 -7.66 -48.50 10.60
N HIS A 369 -7.37 -49.80 10.74
CA HIS A 369 -6.02 -50.26 11.05
C HIS A 369 -5.05 -49.99 9.88
N ALA A 370 -5.45 -50.34 8.66
CA ALA A 370 -4.72 -50.04 7.42
C ALA A 370 -4.39 -48.55 7.27
N TRP A 371 -5.35 -47.66 7.56
CA TRP A 371 -5.14 -46.21 7.55
C TRP A 371 -4.06 -45.75 8.54
N LYS A 372 -4.03 -46.31 9.76
CA LYS A 372 -2.99 -46.00 10.77
C LYS A 372 -1.60 -46.49 10.32
N LEU A 373 -1.52 -47.70 9.77
CA LEU A 373 -0.28 -48.24 9.22
C LEU A 373 0.21 -47.43 8.01
N TYR A 374 -0.73 -46.99 7.17
CA TYR A 374 -0.46 -46.05 6.10
C TYR A 374 0.17 -44.81 6.73
N LEU A 375 -0.55 -44.00 7.51
CA LEU A 375 -0.03 -42.74 8.06
C LEU A 375 1.31 -42.85 8.84
N SER A 376 1.63 -44.02 9.40
CA SER A 376 2.91 -44.29 10.10
C SER A 376 4.05 -44.78 9.20
N ASN A 377 3.89 -44.72 7.87
CA ASN A 377 4.86 -45.20 6.86
C ASN A 377 5.24 -46.68 7.00
N LYS A 378 4.34 -47.52 7.54
CA LYS A 378 4.57 -48.98 7.61
C LYS A 378 4.21 -49.67 6.30
N ILE A 379 3.20 -49.15 5.61
CA ILE A 379 2.81 -49.55 4.24
C ILE A 379 2.98 -48.36 3.29
N GLU A 380 3.32 -48.62 2.03
CA GLU A 380 3.65 -47.60 1.03
C GLU A 380 2.40 -47.00 0.39
N ASN A 381 1.40 -47.82 0.13
CA ASN A 381 0.19 -47.41 -0.59
C ASN A 381 -1.10 -47.93 0.06
N LEU A 382 -2.16 -47.14 -0.05
CA LEU A 382 -3.53 -47.49 0.34
C LEU A 382 -4.48 -46.94 -0.72
N VAL A 383 -5.16 -47.85 -1.41
CA VAL A 383 -6.10 -47.56 -2.49
C VAL A 383 -7.46 -48.11 -2.12
N ALA A 384 -8.52 -47.35 -2.38
CA ALA A 384 -9.90 -47.81 -2.20
C ALA A 384 -10.62 -47.89 -3.54
N VAL A 385 -11.41 -48.94 -3.73
CA VAL A 385 -12.26 -49.18 -4.89
C VAL A 385 -13.69 -49.31 -4.38
N ILE A 386 -14.54 -48.38 -4.77
CA ILE A 386 -15.96 -48.43 -4.44
C ILE A 386 -16.63 -49.35 -5.46
N PHE A 387 -17.01 -50.54 -5.00
CA PHE A 387 -17.66 -51.56 -5.79
C PHE A 387 -19.11 -51.17 -6.09
N ASP A 388 -19.88 -50.89 -5.05
CA ASP A 388 -21.27 -50.44 -5.13
C ASP A 388 -21.55 -49.29 -4.13
N GLY A 389 -22.78 -48.75 -4.20
CA GLY A 389 -23.18 -47.60 -3.38
C GLY A 389 -22.67 -46.24 -3.87
N LYS A 390 -23.12 -45.18 -3.18
CA LYS A 390 -22.65 -43.81 -3.45
C LYS A 390 -21.37 -43.52 -2.68
N PHE A 391 -20.49 -42.70 -3.26
CA PHE A 391 -19.29 -42.20 -2.57
C PHE A 391 -19.63 -41.50 -1.24
N SER A 392 -20.77 -40.83 -1.16
CA SER A 392 -21.25 -40.17 0.07
C SER A 392 -21.56 -41.17 1.20
N GLU A 393 -22.08 -42.35 0.87
CA GLU A 393 -22.41 -43.40 1.86
C GLU A 393 -21.12 -44.02 2.41
N GLN A 394 -20.18 -44.35 1.51
CA GLN A 394 -18.86 -44.84 1.91
C GLN A 394 -18.05 -43.78 2.69
N LYS A 395 -18.17 -42.49 2.34
CA LYS A 395 -17.56 -41.38 3.09
C LYS A 395 -18.03 -41.33 4.55
N SER A 396 -19.29 -41.69 4.82
CA SER A 396 -19.82 -41.73 6.19
C SER A 396 -19.14 -42.82 7.02
N ARG A 397 -18.90 -44.01 6.42
CA ARG A 397 -18.18 -45.13 7.04
C ARG A 397 -16.68 -44.87 7.18
N PHE A 398 -16.09 -44.16 6.22
CA PHE A 398 -14.66 -43.91 6.13
C PHE A 398 -14.35 -42.42 5.90
N PRO A 399 -14.25 -41.59 6.96
CA PRO A 399 -14.10 -40.14 6.84
C PRO A 399 -12.88 -39.69 6.00
N TYR A 400 -11.79 -40.47 6.00
CA TYR A 400 -10.57 -40.20 5.23
C TYR A 400 -10.68 -40.48 3.72
N LEU A 401 -11.76 -41.11 3.23
CA LEU A 401 -11.96 -41.34 1.79
C LEU A 401 -12.02 -40.03 1.00
N SER A 402 -12.54 -38.94 1.58
CA SER A 402 -12.56 -37.63 0.92
C SER A 402 -11.16 -37.11 0.62
N SER A 403 -10.23 -37.31 1.54
CA SER A 403 -8.83 -36.92 1.35
C SER A 403 -8.11 -37.92 0.45
N LEU A 404 -8.32 -39.23 0.58
CA LEU A 404 -7.78 -40.22 -0.38
C LEU A 404 -8.24 -39.95 -1.82
N ASN A 405 -9.51 -39.58 -2.02
CA ASN A 405 -10.07 -39.27 -3.34
C ASN A 405 -9.42 -38.02 -3.96
N ARG A 406 -9.23 -36.95 -3.17
CA ARG A 406 -8.49 -35.74 -3.62
C ARG A 406 -7.04 -36.02 -3.99
N PHE A 407 -6.46 -37.08 -3.44
CA PHE A 407 -5.11 -37.55 -3.73
C PHE A 407 -5.08 -38.66 -4.79
N ASN A 408 -6.17 -38.86 -5.55
CA ASN A 408 -6.33 -39.84 -6.63
C ASN A 408 -6.12 -41.30 -6.19
N ARG A 409 -6.54 -41.66 -4.96
CA ARG A 409 -6.44 -43.02 -4.40
C ARG A 409 -7.79 -43.72 -4.23
N VAL A 410 -8.87 -43.15 -4.75
CA VAL A 410 -10.21 -43.76 -4.71
C VAL A 410 -10.75 -43.92 -6.12
N PHE A 411 -11.21 -45.12 -6.46
CA PHE A 411 -11.74 -45.45 -7.78
C PHE A 411 -13.15 -46.02 -7.67
N LYS A 412 -13.94 -45.92 -8.75
CA LYS A 412 -15.31 -46.46 -8.82
C LYS A 412 -15.40 -47.50 -9.93
N VAL A 413 -15.99 -48.65 -9.64
CA VAL A 413 -16.08 -49.79 -10.60
C VAL A 413 -16.89 -49.45 -11.87
N ARG A 414 -17.76 -48.42 -11.85
CA ARG A 414 -18.49 -47.94 -13.05
C ARG A 414 -17.60 -47.29 -14.12
N SER A 415 -16.35 -46.96 -13.84
CA SER A 415 -15.39 -46.54 -14.87
C SER A 415 -15.06 -47.76 -15.74
N ARG A 416 -15.12 -47.65 -17.08
CA ARG A 416 -14.87 -48.76 -18.04
C ARG A 416 -13.83 -49.74 -17.47
N LYS A 417 -14.23 -50.97 -17.12
CA LYS A 417 -13.51 -51.93 -16.24
C LYS A 417 -12.01 -52.14 -16.53
N TYR A 418 -11.55 -51.85 -17.75
CA TYR A 418 -10.12 -51.88 -18.12
C TYR A 418 -9.31 -50.66 -17.63
N ASP A 419 -9.93 -49.49 -17.56
CA ASP A 419 -9.26 -48.24 -17.14
C ASP A 419 -9.03 -48.21 -15.63
N ILE A 420 -9.89 -48.86 -14.82
CA ILE A 420 -9.71 -48.90 -13.37
C ILE A 420 -8.46 -49.69 -12.96
N LYS A 421 -8.24 -50.87 -13.54
CA LYS A 421 -7.06 -51.70 -13.23
C LYS A 421 -5.77 -50.99 -13.63
N ARG A 422 -5.77 -50.32 -14.78
CA ARG A 422 -4.65 -49.48 -15.24
C ARG A 422 -4.36 -48.32 -14.28
N LYS A 423 -5.40 -47.57 -13.87
CA LYS A 423 -5.25 -46.45 -12.93
C LYS A 423 -4.78 -46.90 -11.54
N ILE A 424 -5.28 -48.04 -11.06
CA ILE A 424 -4.80 -48.64 -9.80
C ILE A 424 -3.31 -48.98 -9.94
N ARG A 425 -2.90 -49.64 -11.03
CA ARG A 425 -1.49 -49.96 -11.31
C ARG A 425 -0.59 -48.72 -11.31
N GLU A 426 -1.04 -47.62 -11.91
CA GLU A 426 -0.30 -46.34 -11.92
C GLU A 426 -0.11 -45.74 -10.53
N THR A 427 -0.97 -46.10 -9.56
CA THR A 427 -0.81 -45.67 -8.16
C THR A 427 0.02 -46.63 -7.31
N LEU A 428 0.14 -47.90 -7.74
CA LEU A 428 0.86 -48.94 -7.01
C LEU A 428 2.38 -48.84 -7.26
N PRO A 429 3.20 -49.16 -6.25
CA PRO A 429 4.65 -49.29 -6.44
C PRO A 429 4.98 -50.53 -7.28
N PHE A 430 6.13 -50.55 -7.96
CA PHE A 430 6.54 -51.68 -8.80
C PHE A 430 6.69 -53.01 -8.02
N PRO A 431 6.38 -54.17 -8.62
CA PRO A 431 6.23 -55.49 -7.98
C PRO A 431 7.50 -56.13 -7.38
N THR A 432 8.62 -55.42 -7.37
CA THR A 432 9.82 -55.84 -6.64
C THR A 432 10.63 -54.60 -6.29
N CYS A 433 11.04 -54.46 -5.03
CA CYS A 433 12.15 -53.57 -4.69
C CYS A 433 13.48 -54.21 -5.11
N VAL A 434 13.67 -54.45 -6.42
CA VAL A 434 15.04 -54.57 -6.93
C VAL A 434 15.59 -53.16 -6.97
N ASN A 435 16.73 -52.94 -6.32
CA ASN A 435 17.47 -51.66 -6.25
C ASN A 435 17.52 -50.94 -7.61
N ASN A 436 16.53 -50.13 -7.93
CA ASN A 436 16.58 -49.17 -9.02
C ASN A 436 17.16 -47.86 -8.47
N VAL A 437 18.42 -47.93 -8.02
CA VAL A 437 19.25 -46.72 -7.85
C VAL A 437 19.72 -46.21 -9.23
N HIS A 438 19.67 -47.02 -10.29
CA HIS A 438 20.21 -46.65 -11.61
C HIS A 438 19.19 -46.26 -12.70
N LYS A 439 17.89 -46.10 -12.41
CA LYS A 439 16.89 -45.73 -13.44
C LYS A 439 16.29 -44.33 -13.32
N LEU A 440 16.72 -43.55 -12.33
CA LEU A 440 16.30 -42.15 -12.15
C LEU A 440 17.32 -41.12 -12.65
N GLU A 441 18.49 -41.55 -13.15
CA GLU A 441 19.51 -40.64 -13.72
C GLU A 441 19.40 -40.40 -15.24
N ASN A 442 18.48 -41.08 -15.95
CA ASN A 442 18.35 -40.96 -17.41
C ASN A 442 17.06 -40.30 -17.90
N LEU A 443 16.35 -39.55 -17.03
CA LEU A 443 15.19 -38.74 -17.42
C LEU A 443 15.23 -37.35 -16.75
N SER A 444 16.41 -36.71 -16.77
CA SER A 444 16.58 -35.27 -16.58
C SER A 444 16.98 -34.62 -17.90
#